data_AF-A0A2V9IB46-F1
#
_entry.id   AF-A0A2V9IB46-F1
#
_cell.length_a   1.000
_cell.length_b   1.000
_cell.length_c   1.000
_cell.angle_alpha   90.00
_cell.angle_beta   90.00
_cell.angle_gamma   90.00
#
_symmetry.space_group_name_H-M   'P 1'
#
loop_
_entity.id
_entity.type
_entity.pdbx_description
1 polymer ?
#
loop_
_entity_poly.entity_id
_entity_poly.type
_entity_poly.pdbx_seq_one_letter_code
_entity_poly.pdbx_strand_id
1 'polypeptide(L)'
;MCSRTPVLLAAVLLLGLASAKTSRNLAEPGPSPQVSGGTASHIQTVFLIVMAKHNWSSIKGNTNAPYINGTLLPIASHAESYYNRLRIHPDLPNYVYLEAGRSLGIVTNDPPSINHQNVTSHLVRRLADAGISWKVYEESIGGDVCPLTDSLPYVVAHNPFVYFDDMTGSLDPNSDDCIAHIRPFTELALDLQQGTVARYNFIVPNRCNDMATSCDGRNQIRKGDTWLSQNVPVILNSAAYQSGGALFITWDQAEIGDGPIGMIVLSPFARGNGYQNSTYYHHGAMLRTVEEIFGLIPPLTQDIAHDADLSKMFAVFP
;
A
#
# COMPACT_ATOMS: atom_id res chain seq x y z
N MET A 1 -23.54 90.84 -36.01
CA MET A 1 -22.32 91.51 -35.52
C MET A 1 -21.20 90.49 -35.57
N CYS A 2 -20.41 90.46 -36.66
CA CYS A 2 -18.98 90.85 -36.72
C CYS A 2 -18.14 90.21 -35.61
N SER A 3 -17.18 89.31 -35.85
CA SER A 3 -15.89 89.53 -36.54
C SER A 3 -15.18 88.17 -36.80
N ARG A 4 -14.73 87.84 -38.03
CA ARG A 4 -13.31 87.70 -38.49
C ARG A 4 -12.31 87.32 -37.37
N THR A 5 -11.41 86.33 -37.50
CA THR A 5 -10.27 86.19 -38.44
C THR A 5 -9.56 84.80 -38.25
N PRO A 6 -8.39 84.47 -38.86
CA PRO A 6 -8.19 83.45 -39.90
C PRO A 6 -7.47 82.14 -39.47
N VAL A 7 -7.39 81.20 -40.41
CA VAL A 7 -6.58 79.98 -40.41
C VAL A 7 -5.08 80.30 -40.50
N LEU A 8 -4.26 79.69 -39.64
CA LEU A 8 -2.81 79.58 -39.82
C LEU A 8 -2.37 78.11 -39.72
N LEU A 9 -1.69 77.66 -40.77
CA LEU A 9 -0.96 76.40 -40.87
C LEU A 9 0.31 76.47 -39.99
N ALA A 10 0.54 75.47 -39.14
CA ALA A 10 1.85 75.26 -38.51
C ALA A 10 2.23 73.78 -38.63
N ALA A 11 3.31 73.52 -39.35
CA ALA A 11 3.93 72.21 -39.51
C ALA A 11 4.61 71.78 -38.21
N VAL A 12 4.37 70.55 -37.76
CA VAL A 12 5.12 69.93 -36.67
C VAL A 12 5.99 68.81 -37.26
N LEU A 13 7.31 69.04 -37.23
CA LEU A 13 8.34 68.03 -37.46
C LEU A 13 8.23 66.96 -36.37
N LEU A 14 7.98 65.69 -36.76
CA LEU A 14 8.23 64.54 -35.89
C LEU A 14 9.67 64.07 -36.08
N LEU A 15 10.52 64.31 -35.08
CA LEU A 15 11.81 63.63 -34.93
C LEU A 15 11.56 62.19 -34.47
N GLY A 16 11.95 61.23 -35.30
CA GLY A 16 12.01 59.82 -34.94
C GLY A 16 13.21 59.54 -34.03
N LEU A 17 12.95 59.15 -32.78
CA LEU A 17 13.95 58.51 -31.93
C LEU A 17 13.88 56.99 -32.14
N ALA A 18 15.00 56.43 -32.58
CA ALA A 18 15.23 54.99 -32.65
C ALA A 18 15.43 54.41 -31.24
N SER A 19 14.53 53.52 -30.79
CA SER A 19 14.76 52.68 -29.62
C SER A 19 15.51 51.40 -30.02
N ALA A 20 16.74 51.26 -29.52
CA ALA A 20 17.49 50.02 -29.57
C ALA A 20 16.79 48.94 -28.71
N LYS A 21 16.39 47.83 -29.33
CA LYS A 21 15.89 46.64 -28.63
C LYS A 21 17.10 45.80 -28.18
N THR A 22 17.34 45.77 -26.87
CA THR A 22 18.30 44.85 -26.25
C THR A 22 17.66 43.46 -26.19
N SER A 23 18.06 42.56 -27.09
CA SER A 23 17.66 41.15 -27.02
C SER A 23 18.32 40.48 -25.82
N ARG A 24 17.54 40.14 -24.79
CA ARG A 24 17.96 39.20 -23.75
C ARG A 24 17.83 37.80 -24.32
N ASN A 25 18.96 37.12 -24.54
CA ASN A 25 18.98 35.68 -24.75
C ASN A 25 18.46 35.00 -23.48
N LEU A 26 17.24 34.49 -23.52
CA LEU A 26 16.76 33.52 -22.55
C LEU A 26 17.44 32.20 -22.88
N ALA A 27 18.32 31.74 -22.01
CA ALA A 27 18.86 30.39 -22.08
C ALA A 27 17.70 29.38 -21.99
N GLU A 28 17.64 28.45 -22.94
CA GLU A 28 16.75 27.30 -22.87
C GLU A 28 17.03 26.51 -21.57
N PRO A 29 15.99 25.98 -20.90
CA PRO A 29 16.22 25.06 -19.80
C PRO A 29 16.95 23.82 -20.36
N GLY A 30 18.16 23.58 -19.86
CA GLY A 30 18.91 22.37 -20.17
C GLY A 30 18.09 21.12 -19.80
N PRO A 31 18.34 19.98 -20.47
CA PRO A 31 17.63 18.75 -20.14
C PRO A 31 17.84 18.41 -18.67
N SER A 32 16.73 18.20 -17.94
CA SER A 32 16.78 17.59 -16.61
C SER A 32 17.63 16.32 -16.67
N PRO A 33 18.46 16.04 -15.65
CA PRO A 33 19.14 14.77 -15.56
C PRO A 33 18.08 13.67 -15.57
N GLN A 34 18.02 12.91 -16.67
CA GLN A 34 17.25 11.68 -16.72
C GLN A 34 17.87 10.74 -15.70
N VAL A 35 17.09 10.41 -14.66
CA VAL A 35 17.41 9.28 -13.79
C VAL A 35 17.52 8.08 -14.72
N SER A 36 18.72 7.53 -14.80
CA SER A 36 19.07 6.34 -15.57
C SER A 36 18.05 5.24 -15.31
N GLY A 37 17.47 4.73 -16.40
CA GLY A 37 16.40 3.74 -16.37
C GLY A 37 16.78 2.50 -15.57
N GLY A 38 16.19 2.38 -14.38
CA GLY A 38 15.91 1.06 -13.83
C GLY A 38 14.97 0.36 -14.79
N THR A 39 15.29 -0.87 -15.19
CA THR A 39 14.36 -1.73 -15.91
C THR A 39 13.05 -1.74 -15.14
N ALA A 40 11.97 -1.27 -15.75
CA ALA A 40 10.66 -1.30 -15.13
C ALA A 40 10.39 -2.74 -14.66
N SER A 41 10.17 -2.92 -13.36
CA SER A 41 9.84 -4.22 -12.76
C SER A 41 8.73 -4.87 -13.57
N HIS A 42 8.85 -6.16 -13.87
CA HIS A 42 7.77 -6.93 -14.52
C HIS A 42 6.58 -7.17 -13.59
N ILE A 43 6.76 -6.99 -12.27
CA ILE A 43 5.68 -6.97 -11.29
C ILE A 43 5.14 -5.52 -11.22
N GLN A 44 3.95 -5.32 -11.78
CA GLN A 44 3.31 -4.01 -11.91
C GLN A 44 2.39 -3.65 -10.74
N THR A 45 1.72 -4.67 -10.17
CA THR A 45 0.67 -4.52 -9.15
C THR A 45 0.90 -5.47 -7.99
N VAL A 46 0.84 -4.96 -6.77
CA VAL A 46 0.94 -5.71 -5.52
C VAL A 46 -0.40 -5.66 -4.79
N PHE A 47 -0.83 -6.84 -4.33
CA PHE A 47 -1.94 -7.01 -3.41
C PHE A 47 -1.43 -7.67 -2.14
N LEU A 48 -1.76 -7.13 -0.97
CA LEU A 48 -1.44 -7.72 0.32
C LEU A 48 -2.72 -7.90 1.12
N ILE A 49 -3.12 -9.15 1.35
CA ILE A 49 -4.19 -9.49 2.27
C ILE A 49 -3.57 -9.84 3.62
N VAL A 50 -4.01 -9.16 4.68
CA VAL A 50 -3.58 -9.46 6.05
C VAL A 50 -4.75 -10.04 6.84
N MET A 51 -4.61 -11.32 7.21
CA MET A 51 -5.53 -12.02 8.10
C MET A 51 -5.10 -11.80 9.56
N ALA A 52 -5.97 -12.08 10.50
CA ALA A 52 -5.71 -11.89 11.92
C ALA A 52 -5.23 -13.18 12.61
N LYS A 53 -4.29 -12.98 13.52
CA LYS A 53 -3.69 -13.85 14.54
C LYS A 53 -3.87 -15.36 14.40
N HIS A 54 -2.89 -16.03 13.80
CA HIS A 54 -2.71 -17.50 13.88
C HIS A 54 -1.25 -17.90 13.69
N ASN A 55 -0.77 -18.88 14.47
CA ASN A 55 0.47 -19.59 14.10
C ASN A 55 0.23 -20.40 12.82
N TRP A 56 1.28 -20.56 12.00
CA TRP A 56 1.21 -21.30 10.74
C TRP A 56 0.77 -22.76 10.92
N SER A 57 1.16 -23.38 12.03
CA SER A 57 0.75 -24.73 12.43
C SER A 57 -0.75 -24.87 12.68
N SER A 58 -1.46 -23.78 12.98
CA SER A 58 -2.92 -23.76 13.13
C SER A 58 -3.64 -23.65 11.80
N ILE A 59 -2.96 -23.26 10.71
CA ILE A 59 -3.54 -23.07 9.39
C ILE A 59 -3.17 -24.21 8.44
N LYS A 60 -1.87 -24.51 8.32
CA LYS A 60 -1.38 -25.55 7.40
C LYS A 60 -1.81 -26.94 7.86
N GLY A 61 -2.47 -27.68 6.97
CA GLY A 61 -3.08 -28.98 7.24
C GLY A 61 -4.42 -28.93 7.97
N ASN A 62 -4.95 -27.73 8.30
CA ASN A 62 -6.21 -27.61 9.02
C ASN A 62 -7.42 -27.84 8.09
N THR A 63 -8.30 -28.77 8.47
CA THR A 63 -9.54 -29.09 7.72
C THR A 63 -10.61 -27.99 7.77
N ASN A 64 -10.43 -26.99 8.62
CA ASN A 64 -11.22 -25.76 8.60
C ASN A 64 -10.71 -24.73 7.59
N ALA A 65 -9.53 -24.93 6.98
CA ALA A 65 -9.00 -24.07 5.92
C ALA A 65 -8.84 -24.83 4.58
N PRO A 66 -9.92 -25.40 4.01
CA PRO A 66 -9.83 -26.21 2.78
C PRO A 66 -9.40 -25.40 1.55
N TYR A 67 -9.73 -24.11 1.45
CA TYR A 67 -9.31 -23.30 0.30
C TYR A 67 -7.81 -23.01 0.35
N ILE A 68 -7.29 -22.57 1.50
CA ILE A 68 -5.85 -22.38 1.68
C ILE A 68 -5.10 -23.69 1.37
N ASN A 69 -5.47 -24.78 2.05
CA ASN A 69 -4.70 -26.02 1.98
C ASN A 69 -4.89 -26.81 0.68
N GLY A 70 -6.11 -26.83 0.14
CA GLY A 70 -6.47 -27.62 -1.03
C GLY A 70 -6.39 -26.86 -2.35
N THR A 71 -6.37 -25.52 -2.32
CA THR A 71 -6.36 -24.69 -3.54
C THR A 71 -5.16 -23.76 -3.60
N LEU A 72 -4.93 -22.92 -2.59
CA LEU A 72 -3.87 -21.91 -2.64
C LEU A 72 -2.47 -22.52 -2.54
N LEU A 73 -2.20 -23.32 -1.51
CA LEU A 73 -0.87 -23.90 -1.28
C LEU A 73 -0.37 -24.73 -2.47
N PRO A 74 -1.19 -25.57 -3.14
CA PRO A 74 -0.73 -26.30 -4.32
C PRO A 74 -0.27 -25.43 -5.50
N ILE A 75 -0.79 -24.21 -5.65
CA ILE A 75 -0.46 -23.32 -6.78
C ILE A 75 0.51 -22.20 -6.42
N ALA A 76 0.62 -21.87 -5.14
CA ALA A 76 1.42 -20.76 -4.63
C ALA A 76 2.87 -21.15 -4.35
N SER A 77 3.68 -20.15 -4.03
CA SER A 77 4.86 -20.31 -3.18
C SER A 77 4.51 -19.92 -1.74
N HIS A 78 5.13 -20.53 -0.73
CA HIS A 78 4.88 -20.16 0.66
C HIS A 78 6.09 -20.31 1.57
N ALA A 79 6.13 -19.50 2.64
CA ALA A 79 7.17 -19.57 3.66
C ALA A 79 6.77 -20.53 4.79
N GLU A 80 7.73 -21.33 5.26
CA GLU A 80 7.58 -22.12 6.49
C GLU A 80 8.11 -21.38 7.73
N SER A 81 8.86 -20.28 7.51
CA SER A 81 9.60 -19.55 8.54
C SER A 81 9.37 -18.02 8.44
N TYR A 82 8.13 -17.58 8.34
CA TYR A 82 7.77 -16.15 8.41
C TYR A 82 7.30 -15.80 9.82
N TYR A 83 7.86 -14.78 10.46
CA TYR A 83 7.66 -14.47 11.88
C TYR A 83 7.24 -13.01 12.09
N ASN A 84 6.67 -12.73 13.25
CA ASN A 84 6.72 -11.40 13.82
C ASN A 84 8.17 -11.05 14.18
N ARG A 85 8.49 -9.75 14.23
CA ARG A 85 9.78 -9.35 14.81
C ARG A 85 9.72 -9.64 16.32
N LEU A 86 10.85 -10.03 16.90
CA LEU A 86 10.94 -10.47 18.30
C LEU A 86 10.22 -9.52 19.26
N ARG A 87 9.20 -10.05 19.97
CA ARG A 87 8.40 -9.38 21.01
C ARG A 87 7.57 -8.20 20.51
N ILE A 88 7.28 -8.12 19.22
CA ILE A 88 6.34 -7.12 18.69
C ILE A 88 4.92 -7.69 18.79
N HIS A 89 4.24 -7.29 19.86
CA HIS A 89 2.84 -7.57 20.15
C HIS A 89 2.24 -6.35 20.86
N PRO A 90 0.93 -6.07 20.77
CA PRO A 90 -0.14 -6.81 20.10
C PRO A 90 -0.20 -6.55 18.57
N ASP A 91 -1.40 -6.61 17.95
CA ASP A 91 -1.61 -6.56 16.49
C ASP A 91 -1.07 -5.27 15.84
N LEU A 92 -1.47 -4.09 16.35
CA LEU A 92 -1.15 -2.79 15.75
C LEU A 92 0.35 -2.57 15.51
N PRO A 93 1.25 -2.83 16.47
CA PRO A 93 2.69 -2.77 16.24
C PRO A 93 3.18 -3.55 15.01
N ASN A 94 2.55 -4.67 14.65
CA ASN A 94 2.92 -5.47 13.48
C ASN A 94 2.40 -4.86 12.17
N TYR A 95 1.18 -4.32 12.17
CA TYR A 95 0.65 -3.54 11.04
C TYR A 95 1.52 -2.30 10.76
N VAL A 96 1.90 -1.56 11.80
CA VAL A 96 2.81 -0.42 11.66
C VAL A 96 4.19 -0.87 11.18
N TYR A 97 4.65 -2.07 11.57
CA TYR A 97 5.91 -2.62 11.05
C TYR A 97 5.85 -2.90 9.54
N LEU A 98 4.72 -3.41 9.02
CA LEU A 98 4.53 -3.59 7.58
C LEU A 98 4.63 -2.26 6.81
N GLU A 99 4.28 -1.15 7.45
CA GLU A 99 4.22 0.18 6.81
C GLU A 99 5.51 1.01 7.00
N ALA A 100 6.13 0.95 8.18
CA ALA A 100 7.28 1.79 8.56
C ALA A 100 8.58 0.99 8.80
N GLY A 101 8.55 -0.33 8.73
CA GLY A 101 9.69 -1.20 9.01
C GLY A 101 10.14 -1.21 10.47
N ARG A 102 9.32 -0.63 11.37
CA ARG A 102 9.51 -0.55 12.82
C ARG A 102 8.16 -0.27 13.48
N SER A 103 8.01 -0.58 14.77
CA SER A 103 6.75 -0.32 15.51
C SER A 103 6.56 1.14 15.92
N LEU A 104 7.55 2.01 15.69
CA LEU A 104 7.54 3.42 16.11
C LEU A 104 7.29 3.65 17.61
N GLY A 105 7.65 2.66 18.44
CA GLY A 105 7.42 2.72 19.89
C GLY A 105 6.00 2.37 20.32
N ILE A 106 5.11 2.02 19.39
CA ILE A 106 3.77 1.53 19.69
C ILE A 106 3.89 0.13 20.30
N VAL A 107 3.18 -0.08 21.41
CA VAL A 107 3.16 -1.33 22.20
C VAL A 107 1.76 -1.74 22.65
N THR A 108 0.72 -1.07 22.15
CA THR A 108 -0.69 -1.33 22.47
C THR A 108 -1.53 -1.31 21.19
N ASN A 109 -2.80 -1.69 21.29
CA ASN A 109 -3.81 -1.52 20.22
C ASN A 109 -4.62 -0.22 20.43
N ASP A 110 -4.08 0.78 21.14
CA ASP A 110 -4.81 2.02 21.36
C ASP A 110 -5.06 2.74 20.02
N PRO A 111 -6.19 3.48 19.89
CA PRO A 111 -6.57 4.15 18.64
C PRO A 111 -5.59 5.28 18.29
N PRO A 112 -5.70 5.83 17.06
CA PRO A 112 -4.91 6.98 16.60
C PRO A 112 -4.89 8.16 17.59
N SER A 113 -5.97 8.43 18.33
CA SER A 113 -5.99 9.50 19.35
C SER A 113 -4.93 9.37 20.45
N ILE A 114 -4.29 8.20 20.58
CA ILE A 114 -3.19 7.93 21.53
C ILE A 114 -1.90 7.59 20.77
N ASN A 115 -1.99 6.69 19.79
CA ASN A 115 -0.84 6.09 19.13
C ASN A 115 -0.45 6.75 17.80
N HIS A 116 -1.05 7.90 17.43
CA HIS A 116 -0.67 8.60 16.20
C HIS A 116 0.82 8.98 16.17
N GLN A 117 1.34 9.10 14.95
CA GLN A 117 2.75 9.26 14.66
C GLN A 117 2.95 10.48 13.76
N ASN A 118 3.69 11.46 14.27
CA ASN A 118 4.13 12.61 13.49
C ASN A 118 5.45 12.28 12.75
N VAL A 119 5.38 11.29 11.87
CA VAL A 119 6.50 10.87 11.01
C VAL A 119 6.01 10.66 9.58
N THR A 120 6.81 11.06 8.60
CA THR A 120 6.50 10.86 7.16
C THR A 120 7.33 9.74 6.53
N SER A 121 8.17 9.07 7.33
CA SER A 121 9.07 8.01 6.87
C SER A 121 8.34 6.65 6.89
N HIS A 122 7.40 6.46 5.97
CA HIS A 122 6.62 5.23 5.77
C HIS A 122 6.44 4.89 4.29
N LEU A 123 5.99 3.66 4.00
CA LEU A 123 5.94 3.08 2.66
C LEU A 123 5.01 3.88 1.72
N VAL A 124 3.79 4.19 2.13
CA VAL A 124 2.83 4.85 1.23
C VAL A 124 3.23 6.29 0.92
N ARG A 125 3.92 6.97 1.85
CA ARG A 125 4.58 8.24 1.52
C ARG A 125 5.61 8.07 0.41
N ARG A 126 6.47 7.04 0.49
CA ARG A 126 7.48 6.77 -0.54
C ARG A 126 6.85 6.40 -1.88
N LEU A 127 5.77 5.62 -1.87
CA LEU A 127 5.00 5.30 -3.07
C LEU A 127 4.43 6.57 -3.71
N ALA A 128 3.80 7.44 -2.92
CA ALA A 128 3.25 8.70 -3.39
C ALA A 128 4.32 9.63 -3.98
N ASP A 129 5.47 9.76 -3.31
CA ASP A 129 6.61 10.56 -3.78
C ASP A 129 7.20 10.02 -5.10
N ALA A 130 7.10 8.71 -5.33
CA ALA A 130 7.50 8.05 -6.58
C ALA A 130 6.40 8.04 -7.66
N GLY A 131 5.23 8.64 -7.40
CA GLY A 131 4.09 8.63 -8.32
C GLY A 131 3.44 7.25 -8.47
N ILE A 132 3.59 6.36 -7.48
CA ILE A 132 3.03 5.02 -7.46
C ILE A 132 1.72 5.07 -6.69
N SER A 133 0.61 4.91 -7.41
CA SER A 133 -0.73 4.85 -6.81
C SER A 133 -0.82 3.71 -5.79
N TRP A 134 -1.45 3.98 -4.67
CA TRP A 134 -1.74 2.99 -3.64
C TRP A 134 -3.19 3.12 -3.16
N LYS A 135 -3.73 2.08 -2.52
CA LYS A 135 -5.05 2.10 -1.90
C LYS A 135 -5.13 1.05 -0.80
N VAL A 136 -5.98 1.29 0.18
CA VAL A 136 -6.32 0.36 1.25
C VAL A 136 -7.79 0.02 1.12
N TYR A 137 -8.11 -1.26 1.24
CA TYR A 137 -9.48 -1.76 1.22
C TYR A 137 -9.80 -2.39 2.55
N GLU A 138 -10.53 -1.65 3.38
CA GLU A 138 -10.96 -2.06 4.71
C GLU A 138 -12.41 -2.55 4.65
N GLU A 139 -12.69 -3.75 5.14
CA GLU A 139 -14.06 -4.24 5.18
C GLU A 139 -14.85 -3.57 6.31
N SER A 140 -16.07 -3.12 6.02
CA SER A 140 -17.01 -2.49 6.96
C SER A 140 -16.72 -1.03 7.35
N ILE A 141 -15.99 -0.29 6.51
CA ILE A 141 -15.97 1.18 6.56
C ILE A 141 -16.93 1.80 5.53
N GLY A 142 -17.36 3.04 5.76
CA GLY A 142 -18.28 3.77 4.88
C GLY A 142 -17.60 4.47 3.69
N GLY A 143 -16.34 4.88 3.84
CA GLY A 143 -15.58 5.57 2.79
C GLY A 143 -15.93 7.05 2.60
N ASP A 144 -16.73 7.61 3.51
CA ASP A 144 -17.14 9.01 3.57
C ASP A 144 -16.39 9.81 4.64
N VAL A 145 -15.72 9.12 5.56
CA VAL A 145 -14.87 9.69 6.61
C VAL A 145 -13.57 8.88 6.75
N CYS A 146 -12.52 9.54 7.24
CA CYS A 146 -11.29 8.88 7.65
C CYS A 146 -11.59 7.99 8.89
N PRO A 147 -11.36 6.67 8.84
CA PRO A 147 -11.83 5.74 9.87
C PRO A 147 -10.86 5.68 11.07
N LEU A 148 -10.85 6.76 11.86
CA LEU A 148 -9.93 6.97 12.99
C LEU A 148 -10.30 6.21 14.28
N THR A 149 -11.42 5.49 14.30
CA THR A 149 -11.89 4.75 15.49
C THR A 149 -12.56 3.46 15.06
N ASP A 150 -12.69 2.51 16.00
CA ASP A 150 -13.44 1.28 15.78
C ASP A 150 -14.89 1.57 15.37
N SER A 151 -15.35 0.80 14.38
CA SER A 151 -16.74 0.76 13.95
C SER A 151 -17.05 -0.70 13.63
N LEU A 152 -17.25 -1.49 14.69
CA LEU A 152 -17.32 -2.95 14.56
C LEU A 152 -18.28 -3.38 13.44
N PRO A 153 -17.86 -4.33 12.59
CA PRO A 153 -16.70 -5.21 12.78
C PRO A 153 -15.35 -4.66 12.25
N TYR A 154 -15.27 -3.40 11.79
CA TYR A 154 -13.98 -2.75 11.52
C TYR A 154 -13.23 -2.46 12.83
N VAL A 155 -11.93 -2.77 12.83
CA VAL A 155 -11.01 -2.58 13.96
C VAL A 155 -9.88 -1.67 13.50
N VAL A 156 -9.76 -0.50 14.11
CA VAL A 156 -8.82 0.55 13.69
C VAL A 156 -7.36 0.10 13.80
N ALA A 157 -7.06 -0.78 14.77
CA ALA A 157 -5.72 -1.33 14.97
C ALA A 157 -5.19 -2.15 13.77
N HIS A 158 -6.06 -2.59 12.86
CA HIS A 158 -5.66 -3.33 11.64
C HIS A 158 -5.36 -2.40 10.44
N ASN A 159 -5.60 -1.09 10.60
CA ASN A 159 -5.36 -0.08 9.58
C ASN A 159 -4.18 0.80 10.01
N PRO A 160 -2.93 0.47 9.63
CA PRO A 160 -1.77 1.23 10.08
C PRO A 160 -1.75 2.67 9.53
N PHE A 161 -2.40 2.91 8.38
CA PHE A 161 -2.32 4.16 7.65
C PHE A 161 -2.96 5.33 8.40
N VAL A 162 -4.02 5.08 9.18
CA VAL A 162 -4.67 6.10 10.01
C VAL A 162 -3.86 6.52 11.25
N TYR A 163 -2.71 5.88 11.50
CA TYR A 163 -1.82 6.26 12.59
C TYR A 163 -0.77 7.29 12.18
N PHE A 164 -0.71 7.69 10.90
CA PHE A 164 0.25 8.69 10.43
C PHE A 164 -0.43 10.05 10.24
N ASP A 165 0.14 11.09 10.86
CA ASP A 165 -0.47 12.43 10.87
C ASP A 165 -0.54 13.08 9.49
N ASP A 166 0.43 12.78 8.62
CA ASP A 166 0.45 13.27 7.24
C ASP A 166 -0.63 12.64 6.37
N MET A 167 -1.11 11.45 6.72
CA MET A 167 -2.21 10.77 6.04
C MET A 167 -3.58 11.26 6.50
N THR A 168 -3.72 11.51 7.80
CA THR A 168 -4.99 11.86 8.42
C THR A 168 -5.24 13.35 8.54
N GLY A 169 -4.30 14.20 8.11
CA GLY A 169 -4.40 15.64 8.33
C GLY A 169 -4.37 16.00 9.83
N SER A 170 -3.53 15.29 10.60
CA SER A 170 -3.50 15.37 12.07
C SER A 170 -4.82 14.97 12.73
N LEU A 171 -5.30 13.76 12.43
CA LEU A 171 -6.53 13.17 12.96
C LEU A 171 -7.82 13.90 12.54
N ASP A 172 -7.85 14.48 11.33
CA ASP A 172 -9.07 15.05 10.75
C ASP A 172 -9.94 13.92 10.16
N PRO A 173 -11.16 13.67 10.70
CA PRO A 173 -12.08 12.70 10.12
C PRO A 173 -12.53 13.07 8.69
N ASN A 174 -12.32 14.31 8.24
CA ASN A 174 -12.62 14.78 6.89
C ASN A 174 -11.37 14.92 6.01
N SER A 175 -10.23 14.34 6.40
CA SER A 175 -9.03 14.36 5.56
C SER A 175 -9.30 13.76 4.18
N ASP A 176 -9.26 14.61 3.15
CA ASP A 176 -9.45 14.21 1.76
C ASP A 176 -8.46 13.12 1.34
N ASP A 177 -7.20 13.23 1.78
CA ASP A 177 -6.15 12.26 1.44
C ASP A 177 -6.39 10.89 2.07
N CYS A 178 -6.79 10.87 3.34
CA CYS A 178 -7.20 9.63 4.01
C CYS A 178 -8.40 8.99 3.32
N ILE A 179 -9.45 9.77 3.06
CA ILE A 179 -10.70 9.28 2.45
C ILE A 179 -10.44 8.78 1.02
N ALA A 180 -9.57 9.45 0.25
CA ALA A 180 -9.26 9.04 -1.12
C ALA A 180 -8.56 7.68 -1.20
N HIS A 181 -7.75 7.33 -0.20
CA HIS A 181 -6.92 6.12 -0.22
C HIS A 181 -7.44 4.98 0.66
N ILE A 182 -8.16 5.27 1.75
CA ILE A 182 -8.72 4.25 2.65
C ILE A 182 -10.18 4.05 2.27
N ARG A 183 -10.43 2.99 1.49
CA ARG A 183 -11.71 2.76 0.81
C ARG A 183 -12.44 1.53 1.36
N PRO A 184 -13.78 1.51 1.29
CA PRO A 184 -14.55 0.32 1.61
C PRO A 184 -14.12 -0.87 0.75
N PHE A 185 -13.95 -2.04 1.36
CA PHE A 185 -13.61 -3.27 0.64
C PHE A 185 -14.56 -3.59 -0.53
N THR A 186 -15.83 -3.19 -0.41
CA THR A 186 -16.84 -3.37 -1.46
C THR A 186 -16.51 -2.65 -2.77
N GLU A 187 -15.61 -1.67 -2.78
CA GLU A 187 -15.15 -0.98 -3.99
C GLU A 187 -14.13 -1.79 -4.80
N LEU A 188 -13.38 -2.71 -4.17
CA LEU A 188 -12.28 -3.44 -4.81
C LEU A 188 -12.70 -4.14 -6.11
N ALA A 189 -13.84 -4.83 -6.11
CA ALA A 189 -14.30 -5.57 -7.28
C ALA A 189 -14.59 -4.65 -8.48
N LEU A 190 -15.15 -3.46 -8.22
CA LEU A 190 -15.44 -2.47 -9.25
C LEU A 190 -14.14 -1.86 -9.78
N ASP A 191 -13.19 -1.54 -8.90
CA ASP A 191 -11.89 -0.99 -9.27
C ASP A 191 -11.07 -1.97 -10.13
N LEU A 192 -11.11 -3.27 -9.80
CA LEU A 192 -10.50 -4.33 -10.60
C LEU A 192 -11.16 -4.45 -11.98
N GLN A 193 -12.50 -4.31 -12.05
CA GLN A 193 -13.25 -4.40 -13.30
C GLN A 193 -13.01 -3.18 -14.21
N GLN A 194 -12.90 -1.99 -13.63
CA GLN A 194 -12.71 -0.73 -14.37
C GLN A 194 -11.24 -0.43 -14.68
N GLY A 195 -10.30 -1.18 -14.09
CA GLY A 195 -8.87 -0.92 -14.24
C GLY A 195 -8.40 0.33 -13.48
N THR A 196 -9.12 0.72 -12.44
CA THR A 196 -8.82 1.86 -11.55
C THR A 196 -8.20 1.44 -10.23
N VAL A 197 -8.01 0.13 -10.03
CA VAL A 197 -7.24 -0.42 -8.91
C VAL A 197 -5.83 0.18 -8.86
N ALA A 198 -5.31 0.43 -7.67
CA ALA A 198 -4.00 1.01 -7.49
C ALA A 198 -2.88 0.00 -7.81
N ARG A 199 -1.63 0.48 -7.84
CA ARG A 199 -0.45 -0.39 -7.99
C ARG A 199 -0.10 -1.10 -6.70
N TYR A 200 -0.24 -0.47 -5.54
CA TYR A 200 -0.13 -1.12 -4.24
C TYR A 200 -1.50 -1.17 -3.55
N ASN A 201 -1.97 -2.36 -3.18
CA ASN A 201 -3.29 -2.55 -2.59
C ASN A 201 -3.16 -3.34 -1.28
N PHE A 202 -3.45 -2.69 -0.16
CA PHE A 202 -3.50 -3.33 1.15
C PHE A 202 -4.96 -3.69 1.46
N ILE A 203 -5.24 -4.93 1.87
CA ILE A 203 -6.59 -5.46 1.98
C ILE A 203 -6.74 -6.12 3.35
N VAL A 204 -7.74 -5.67 4.10
CA VAL A 204 -7.99 -6.12 5.48
C VAL A 204 -9.46 -6.54 5.60
N PRO A 205 -9.73 -7.85 5.78
CA PRO A 205 -11.06 -8.31 6.14
C PRO A 205 -11.43 -7.80 7.53
N ASN A 206 -12.73 -7.69 7.81
CA ASN A 206 -13.19 -7.29 9.13
C ASN A 206 -12.98 -8.42 10.16
N ARG A 207 -13.18 -8.12 11.44
CA ARG A 207 -12.96 -9.07 12.54
C ARG A 207 -13.73 -10.40 12.44
N CYS A 208 -14.80 -10.44 11.65
CA CYS A 208 -15.60 -11.65 11.44
C CYS A 208 -15.07 -12.55 10.33
N ASN A 209 -14.22 -11.98 9.46
CA ASN A 209 -13.72 -12.59 8.22
C ASN A 209 -12.20 -12.72 8.21
N ASP A 210 -11.48 -12.06 9.10
CA ASP A 210 -10.01 -12.10 9.21
C ASP A 210 -9.48 -13.33 9.96
N MET A 211 -10.34 -14.20 10.48
CA MET A 211 -10.03 -15.35 11.35
C MET A 211 -9.71 -15.01 12.82
N ALA A 212 -9.84 -13.75 13.25
CA ALA A 212 -9.64 -13.35 14.64
C ALA A 212 -10.71 -13.94 15.56
N THR A 213 -11.98 -13.79 15.18
CA THR A 213 -13.09 -14.19 16.04
C THR A 213 -14.26 -14.77 15.26
N SER A 214 -15.08 -15.54 15.96
CA SER A 214 -16.34 -16.05 15.44
C SER A 214 -17.45 -15.04 15.71
N CYS A 215 -18.05 -14.49 14.66
CA CYS A 215 -19.21 -13.60 14.77
C CYS A 215 -20.56 -14.32 14.63
N ASP A 216 -20.58 -15.60 14.24
CA ASP A 216 -21.79 -16.37 13.97
C ASP A 216 -21.78 -17.77 14.63
N GLY A 217 -20.86 -18.00 15.56
CA GLY A 217 -20.67 -19.28 16.24
C GLY A 217 -19.96 -20.35 15.41
N ARG A 218 -19.61 -20.08 14.14
CA ARG A 218 -18.80 -20.99 13.30
C ARG A 218 -17.31 -20.84 13.60
N ASN A 219 -16.52 -21.83 13.22
CA ASN A 219 -15.07 -21.76 13.38
C ASN A 219 -14.47 -20.55 12.61
N GLN A 220 -13.71 -19.71 13.30
CA GLN A 220 -13.12 -18.47 12.76
C GLN A 220 -12.18 -18.71 11.57
N ILE A 221 -11.37 -19.79 11.59
CA ILE A 221 -10.50 -20.15 10.47
C ILE A 221 -11.34 -20.50 9.24
N ARG A 222 -12.43 -21.26 9.41
CA ARG A 222 -13.35 -21.58 8.31
C ARG A 222 -14.01 -20.35 7.72
N LYS A 223 -14.34 -19.35 8.54
CA LYS A 223 -14.94 -18.09 8.07
C LYS A 223 -13.96 -17.32 7.21
N GLY A 224 -12.73 -17.11 7.67
CA GLY A 224 -11.74 -16.41 6.86
C GLY A 224 -11.28 -17.21 5.64
N ASP A 225 -11.21 -18.54 5.71
CA ASP A 225 -10.92 -19.37 4.54
C ASP A 225 -12.03 -19.28 3.48
N THR A 226 -13.29 -19.22 3.93
CA THR A 226 -14.43 -18.98 3.03
C THR A 226 -14.35 -17.59 2.41
N TRP A 227 -14.02 -16.56 3.19
CA TRP A 227 -13.83 -15.20 2.68
C TRP A 227 -12.71 -15.15 1.63
N LEU A 228 -11.57 -15.80 1.89
CA LEU A 228 -10.48 -15.92 0.92
C LEU A 228 -10.94 -16.63 -0.36
N SER A 229 -11.71 -17.72 -0.23
CA SER A 229 -12.22 -18.47 -1.40
C SER A 229 -13.15 -17.68 -2.31
N GLN A 230 -13.81 -16.66 -1.76
CA GLN A 230 -14.72 -15.79 -2.51
C GLN A 230 -13.97 -14.62 -3.16
N ASN A 231 -12.96 -14.07 -2.48
CA ASN A 231 -12.33 -12.81 -2.88
C ASN A 231 -11.01 -12.99 -3.63
N VAL A 232 -10.19 -13.99 -3.28
CA VAL A 232 -8.92 -14.25 -3.98
C VAL A 232 -9.14 -14.52 -5.47
N PRO A 233 -10.13 -15.33 -5.92
CA PRO A 233 -10.38 -15.52 -7.35
C PRO A 233 -10.73 -14.22 -8.09
N VAL A 234 -11.37 -13.24 -7.43
CA VAL A 234 -11.68 -11.94 -8.05
C VAL A 234 -10.39 -11.19 -8.39
N ILE A 235 -9.42 -11.20 -7.48
CA ILE A 235 -8.09 -10.61 -7.72
C ILE A 235 -7.35 -11.37 -8.82
N LEU A 236 -7.25 -12.71 -8.71
CA LEU A 236 -6.48 -13.54 -9.64
C LEU A 236 -7.03 -13.50 -11.08
N ASN A 237 -8.32 -13.26 -11.25
CA ASN A 237 -8.97 -13.13 -12.56
C ASN A 237 -8.95 -11.70 -13.13
N SER A 238 -8.45 -10.71 -12.37
CA SER A 238 -8.40 -9.32 -12.83
C SER A 238 -7.29 -9.09 -13.86
N ALA A 239 -7.49 -8.10 -14.74
CA ALA A 239 -6.45 -7.66 -15.68
C ALA A 239 -5.20 -7.15 -14.95
N ALA A 240 -5.37 -6.52 -13.78
CA ALA A 240 -4.28 -6.01 -12.96
C ALA A 240 -3.37 -7.13 -12.43
N TYR A 241 -3.93 -8.29 -12.08
CA TYR A 241 -3.15 -9.46 -11.70
C TYR A 241 -2.52 -10.16 -12.91
N GLN A 242 -3.28 -10.34 -13.99
CA GLN A 242 -2.80 -11.04 -15.18
C GLN A 242 -1.69 -10.29 -15.92
N SER A 243 -1.68 -8.95 -15.83
CA SER A 243 -0.67 -8.08 -16.46
C SER A 243 0.59 -7.86 -15.60
N GLY A 244 0.86 -8.79 -14.68
CA GLY A 244 2.05 -8.77 -13.82
C GLY A 244 1.75 -8.44 -12.36
N GLY A 245 0.77 -9.11 -11.76
CA GLY A 245 0.44 -8.97 -10.35
C GLY A 245 1.22 -9.90 -9.43
N ALA A 246 1.35 -9.49 -8.17
CA ALA A 246 1.74 -10.35 -7.06
C ALA A 246 0.73 -10.18 -5.92
N LEU A 247 0.10 -11.29 -5.52
CA LEU A 247 -0.76 -11.37 -4.35
C LEU A 247 -0.01 -12.06 -3.22
N PHE A 248 0.07 -11.36 -2.09
CA PHE A 248 0.61 -11.85 -0.83
C PHE A 248 -0.55 -12.03 0.15
N ILE A 249 -0.55 -13.16 0.86
CA ILE A 249 -1.50 -13.42 1.95
C ILE A 249 -0.67 -13.77 3.19
N THR A 250 -0.86 -13.01 4.25
CA THR A 250 -0.16 -13.24 5.52
C THR A 250 -1.10 -13.05 6.70
N TRP A 251 -0.58 -13.27 7.90
CA TRP A 251 -1.26 -12.95 9.15
C TRP A 251 -0.54 -11.80 9.82
N ASP A 252 -1.24 -10.98 10.59
CA ASP A 252 -0.63 -9.86 11.32
C ASP A 252 0.29 -10.32 12.45
N GLN A 253 -0.07 -11.38 13.18
CA GLN A 253 0.75 -11.95 14.23
C GLN A 253 0.47 -13.41 14.55
N ALA A 254 1.39 -14.01 15.29
CA ALA A 254 1.27 -15.36 15.81
C ALA A 254 0.34 -15.41 17.02
N GLU A 255 -0.31 -16.56 17.24
CA GLU A 255 -1.14 -16.72 18.42
C GLU A 255 -0.30 -16.87 19.70
N ILE A 256 0.77 -17.64 19.57
CA ILE A 256 1.73 -17.96 20.61
C ILE A 256 3.14 -17.64 20.12
N GLY A 257 3.90 -16.91 20.94
CA GLY A 257 5.25 -16.47 20.60
C GLY A 257 5.25 -15.54 19.39
N ASP A 258 6.37 -15.50 18.67
CA ASP A 258 6.55 -14.63 17.49
C ASP A 258 6.30 -15.36 16.16
N GLY A 259 5.81 -16.61 16.17
CA GLY A 259 5.53 -17.36 14.95
C GLY A 259 6.01 -18.81 14.94
N PRO A 260 6.15 -19.43 13.75
CA PRO A 260 5.89 -18.82 12.45
C PRO A 260 4.41 -18.53 12.24
N ILE A 261 4.12 -17.56 11.39
CA ILE A 261 2.83 -17.28 10.74
C ILE A 261 2.93 -17.63 9.24
N GLY A 262 1.80 -17.57 8.53
CA GLY A 262 1.78 -17.85 7.10
C GLY A 262 2.27 -16.68 6.25
N MET A 263 2.96 -17.00 5.15
CA MET A 263 3.19 -16.09 4.02
C MET A 263 3.01 -16.89 2.73
N ILE A 264 1.96 -16.56 1.98
CA ILE A 264 1.60 -17.19 0.71
C ILE A 264 1.78 -16.18 -0.41
N VAL A 265 2.45 -16.57 -1.48
CA VAL A 265 2.80 -15.73 -2.63
C VAL A 265 2.24 -16.35 -3.90
N LEU A 266 1.35 -15.61 -4.56
CA LEU A 266 0.74 -15.95 -5.85
C LEU A 266 1.16 -14.89 -6.86
N SER A 267 1.82 -15.31 -7.93
CA SER A 267 2.18 -14.42 -9.04
C SER A 267 2.47 -15.24 -10.28
N PRO A 268 2.25 -14.72 -11.51
CA PRO A 268 2.79 -15.32 -12.73
C PRO A 268 4.33 -15.48 -12.70
N PHE A 269 5.01 -14.76 -11.82
CA PHE A 269 6.47 -14.79 -11.66
C PHE A 269 6.93 -15.52 -10.38
N ALA A 270 5.98 -15.99 -9.56
CA ALA A 270 6.29 -16.84 -8.41
C ALA A 270 6.87 -18.18 -8.88
N ARG A 271 7.61 -18.88 -8.02
CA ARG A 271 7.99 -20.27 -8.31
C ARG A 271 6.76 -21.18 -8.40
N GLY A 272 5.71 -20.83 -7.64
CA GLY A 272 4.41 -21.50 -7.63
C GLY A 272 4.51 -22.99 -7.30
N ASN A 273 3.47 -23.74 -7.67
CA ASN A 273 3.44 -25.21 -7.64
C ASN A 273 3.80 -25.82 -6.27
N GLY A 274 3.39 -25.16 -5.18
CA GLY A 274 3.69 -25.61 -3.81
C GLY A 274 5.14 -25.44 -3.38
N TYR A 275 5.91 -24.60 -4.09
CA TYR A 275 7.27 -24.28 -3.68
C TYR A 275 7.26 -23.69 -2.26
N GLN A 276 8.12 -24.24 -1.40
CA GLN A 276 8.29 -23.76 -0.05
C GLN A 276 9.76 -23.65 0.34
N ASN A 277 10.05 -22.76 1.27
CA ASN A 277 11.37 -22.69 1.90
C ASN A 277 11.25 -22.32 3.38
N SER A 278 12.38 -22.46 4.08
CA SER A 278 12.53 -22.17 5.51
C SER A 278 13.47 -20.98 5.77
N THR A 279 13.64 -20.09 4.79
CA THR A 279 14.39 -18.83 5.03
C THR A 279 13.62 -18.03 6.07
N TYR A 280 14.34 -17.44 7.03
CA TYR A 280 13.73 -16.61 8.07
C TYR A 280 13.29 -15.28 7.46
N TYR A 281 11.99 -15.01 7.54
CA TYR A 281 11.38 -13.75 7.12
C TYR A 281 10.56 -13.15 8.27
N HIS A 282 10.21 -11.88 8.14
CA HIS A 282 9.24 -11.20 8.99
C HIS A 282 8.60 -10.03 8.24
N HIS A 283 7.75 -9.22 8.87
CA HIS A 283 7.08 -8.08 8.21
C HIS A 283 8.00 -7.13 7.44
N GLY A 284 9.19 -6.82 7.97
CA GLY A 284 10.23 -6.10 7.22
C GLY A 284 10.65 -6.73 5.89
N ALA A 285 10.63 -8.06 5.76
CA ALA A 285 10.87 -8.76 4.48
C ALA A 285 9.80 -8.42 3.45
N MET A 286 8.53 -8.38 3.86
CA MET A 286 7.42 -7.98 2.98
C MET A 286 7.58 -6.52 2.55
N LEU A 287 7.84 -5.61 3.49
CA LEU A 287 8.10 -4.19 3.19
C LEU A 287 9.24 -4.03 2.18
N ARG A 288 10.40 -4.64 2.45
CA ARG A 288 11.56 -4.60 1.57
C ARG A 288 11.22 -5.15 0.17
N THR A 289 10.48 -6.25 0.10
CA THR A 289 10.03 -6.84 -1.17
C THR A 289 9.21 -5.84 -2.00
N VAL A 290 8.30 -5.11 -1.36
CA VAL A 290 7.48 -4.08 -2.04
C VAL A 290 8.34 -2.92 -2.51
N GLU A 291 9.28 -2.46 -1.68
CA GLU A 291 10.22 -1.40 -2.07
C GLU A 291 11.06 -1.82 -3.29
N GLU A 292 11.57 -3.04 -3.32
CA GLU A 292 12.34 -3.57 -4.45
C GLU A 292 11.48 -3.71 -5.72
N ILE A 293 10.25 -4.25 -5.60
CA ILE A 293 9.30 -4.34 -6.72
C ILE A 293 9.05 -2.98 -7.37
N PHE A 294 8.98 -1.93 -6.56
CA PHE A 294 8.69 -0.57 -7.02
C PHE A 294 9.93 0.30 -7.25
N GLY A 295 11.13 -0.26 -7.09
CA GLY A 295 12.39 0.46 -7.29
C GLY A 295 12.64 1.57 -6.26
N LEU A 296 12.04 1.47 -5.07
CA LEU A 296 12.18 2.42 -3.96
C LEU A 296 13.48 2.16 -3.18
N ILE A 297 14.63 2.38 -3.83
CA ILE A 297 15.96 2.18 -3.24
C ILE A 297 16.64 3.50 -2.88
N PRO A 298 17.41 3.56 -1.78
CA PRO A 298 17.63 2.51 -0.78
C PRO A 298 16.37 2.23 0.07
N PRO A 299 16.27 1.05 0.73
CA PRO A 299 15.13 0.72 1.60
C PRO A 299 14.85 1.76 2.68
N LEU A 300 13.59 1.85 3.12
CA LEU A 300 13.08 2.84 4.06
C LEU A 300 13.91 2.93 5.35
N THR A 301 14.39 1.79 5.87
CA THR A 301 15.21 1.74 7.07
C THR A 301 16.48 0.91 6.86
N GLN A 302 17.52 1.22 7.61
CA GLN A 302 18.75 0.40 7.59
C GLN A 302 18.51 -1.01 8.15
N ASP A 303 17.60 -1.15 9.12
CA ASP A 303 17.28 -2.44 9.72
C ASP A 303 16.73 -3.40 8.65
N ILE A 304 15.74 -2.96 7.87
CA ILE A 304 15.15 -3.80 6.81
C ILE A 304 16.10 -4.02 5.64
N ALA A 305 17.07 -3.13 5.40
CA ALA A 305 18.06 -3.31 4.33
C ALA A 305 18.96 -4.54 4.53
N HIS A 306 19.08 -5.03 5.77
CA HIS A 306 19.84 -6.23 6.10
C HIS A 306 18.97 -7.49 6.23
N ASP A 307 17.65 -7.33 6.35
CA ASP A 307 16.71 -8.44 6.43
C ASP A 307 16.52 -9.10 5.06
N ALA A 308 16.17 -10.39 5.02
CA ALA A 308 15.88 -11.06 3.76
C ALA A 308 14.62 -10.45 3.09
N ASP A 309 14.65 -10.25 1.78
CA ASP A 309 13.44 -10.04 0.96
C ASP A 309 12.80 -11.38 0.56
N LEU A 310 11.62 -11.34 -0.08
CA LEU A 310 10.91 -12.53 -0.55
C LEU A 310 11.33 -13.00 -1.95
N SER A 311 12.45 -12.52 -2.51
CA SER A 311 12.90 -12.86 -3.88
C SER A 311 13.00 -14.37 -4.12
N LYS A 312 13.35 -15.16 -3.10
CA LYS A 312 13.41 -16.63 -3.19
C LYS A 312 12.06 -17.28 -3.49
N MET A 313 10.93 -16.60 -3.23
CA MET A 313 9.59 -17.06 -3.60
C MET A 313 9.29 -16.88 -5.09
N PHE A 314 10.12 -16.12 -5.80
CA PHE A 314 9.96 -15.82 -7.21
C PHE A 314 10.95 -16.62 -8.07
N ALA A 315 10.48 -17.03 -9.25
CA ALA A 315 11.33 -17.55 -10.31
C ALA A 315 12.07 -16.41 -11.02
N VAL A 316 11.38 -15.28 -11.17
CA VAL A 316 11.94 -14.01 -11.65
C VAL A 316 11.50 -12.91 -10.68
N PHE A 317 12.46 -12.35 -9.95
CA PHE A 317 12.27 -11.20 -9.10
C PHE A 317 12.91 -9.98 -9.78
N PRO A 318 12.37 -8.76 -9.62
CA PRO A 318 12.95 -7.54 -10.18
C PRO A 318 14.43 -7.34 -9.79
#